data_AF-A0A6B4U4N6-F1
#
_entry.id   AF-A0A6B4U4N6-F1
#
_cell.length_a   1.000
_cell.length_b   1.000
_cell.length_c   1.000
_cell.angle_alpha   90.00
_cell.angle_beta   90.00
_cell.angle_gamma   90.00
#
_symmetry.space_group_name_H-M   'P 1'
#
loop_
_entity.id
_entity.type
_entity.pdbx_description
1 polymer ?
#
loop_
_entity_poly.entity_id
_entity_poly.type
_entity_poly.pdbx_seq_one_letter_code
_entity_poly.pdbx_strand_id
1 'polypeptide(L)'
;MIALILGTSEGREILSLLNKFTDDILISTATSYGGEILKAYKYKKLNTKPLNKEELSNMLKENQVNILIDASHPYALEVTKNAREVSKDLNIEYVRYERPSSAEEFKENKKVVFLEDYKDLNEALKNIKGNILNTSGSRNMDKILDLKLENRIIHRVLPSVKVLEDCFNLGVKVEDLMAIKGPISKELNKAFIKDYDAKALILKDSGPQGGTKEKILACLECDIYALVIKRKKINYEREFNNIETLVEYINSMIN
;
A
#
# COMPACT_ATOMS: atom_id res chain seq x y z
N MET A 1 3.53 -4.17 -26.52
CA MET A 1 2.40 -4.04 -25.57
C MET A 1 2.88 -3.47 -24.24
N ILE A 2 2.06 -2.64 -23.58
CA ILE A 2 2.36 -2.14 -22.23
C ILE A 2 1.72 -3.08 -21.19
N ALA A 3 2.42 -3.39 -20.10
CA ALA A 3 1.83 -4.00 -18.93
C ALA A 3 1.77 -3.01 -17.76
N LEU A 4 0.68 -3.01 -17.00
CA LEU A 4 0.47 -2.17 -15.83
C LEU A 4 0.09 -3.03 -14.61
N ILE A 5 0.97 -3.08 -13.62
CA ILE A 5 0.65 -3.66 -12.30
C ILE A 5 -0.09 -2.60 -11.49
N LEU A 6 -1.36 -2.87 -11.18
CA LEU A 6 -2.26 -1.91 -10.54
C LEU A 6 -2.58 -2.38 -9.11
N GLY A 7 -1.99 -1.69 -8.13
CA GLY A 7 -2.20 -1.95 -6.70
C GLY A 7 -2.77 -0.77 -5.91
N THR A 8 -3.02 0.36 -6.57
CA THR A 8 -3.37 1.64 -5.93
C THR A 8 -4.43 2.39 -6.73
N SER A 9 -4.97 3.47 -6.15
CA SER A 9 -5.87 4.40 -6.86
C SER A 9 -5.19 5.07 -8.05
N GLU A 10 -3.91 5.37 -7.91
CA GLU A 10 -3.05 6.07 -8.84
C GLU A 10 -2.85 5.26 -10.12
N GLY A 11 -2.77 3.93 -10.01
CA GLY A 11 -2.74 3.06 -11.19
C GLY A 11 -4.00 3.18 -12.07
N ARG A 12 -5.17 3.56 -11.52
CA ARG A 12 -6.36 3.83 -12.34
C ARG A 12 -6.27 5.14 -13.10
N GLU A 13 -5.65 6.14 -12.48
CA GLU A 13 -5.42 7.44 -13.12
C GLU A 13 -4.37 7.31 -14.23
N ILE A 14 -3.28 6.59 -13.97
CA ILE A 14 -2.29 6.19 -14.99
C ILE A 14 -3.01 5.51 -16.16
N LEU A 15 -3.82 4.47 -15.90
CA LEU A 15 -4.58 3.78 -16.96
C LEU A 15 -5.49 4.73 -17.74
N SER A 16 -6.19 5.64 -17.05
CA SER A 16 -7.06 6.63 -17.68
C SER A 16 -6.31 7.51 -18.68
N LEU A 17 -5.09 7.92 -18.33
CA LEU A 17 -4.28 8.79 -19.17
C LEU A 17 -3.62 8.02 -20.32
N LEU A 18 -3.17 6.78 -20.08
CA LEU A 18 -2.68 5.89 -21.14
C LEU A 18 -3.78 5.63 -22.19
N ASN A 19 -5.03 5.44 -21.77
CA ASN A 19 -6.19 5.26 -22.66
C ASN A 19 -6.49 6.44 -23.59
N LYS A 20 -5.84 7.60 -23.40
CA LYS A 20 -5.92 8.72 -24.36
C LYS A 20 -5.16 8.44 -25.65
N PHE A 21 -4.18 7.53 -25.64
CA PHE A 21 -3.34 7.24 -26.80
C PHE A 21 -3.09 5.75 -27.06
N THR A 22 -3.45 4.84 -26.14
CA THR A 22 -3.35 3.40 -26.38
C THR A 22 -4.32 2.56 -25.53
N ASP A 23 -4.81 1.46 -26.08
CA ASP A 23 -5.54 0.40 -25.38
C ASP A 23 -4.81 -0.97 -25.43
N ASP A 24 -3.63 -1.04 -26.04
CA ASP A 24 -2.75 -2.21 -26.08
C ASP A 24 -2.03 -2.40 -24.74
N ILE A 25 -2.85 -2.58 -23.70
CA ILE A 25 -2.47 -2.63 -22.29
C ILE A 25 -2.91 -3.95 -21.68
N LEU A 26 -1.97 -4.61 -20.99
CA LEU A 26 -2.20 -5.73 -20.10
C LEU A 26 -2.26 -5.19 -18.68
N ILE A 27 -3.37 -5.41 -17.98
CA ILE A 27 -3.49 -5.02 -16.57
C ILE A 27 -3.31 -6.24 -15.68
N SER A 28 -2.55 -6.09 -14.60
CA SER A 28 -2.43 -7.10 -13.56
C SER A 28 -2.81 -6.52 -12.19
N THR A 29 -3.85 -7.08 -11.57
CA THR A 29 -4.26 -6.77 -10.19
C THR A 29 -4.19 -8.04 -9.35
N ALA A 30 -4.02 -7.87 -8.03
CA ALA A 30 -3.97 -9.01 -7.10
C ALA A 30 -5.36 -9.54 -6.69
N THR A 31 -6.46 -8.90 -7.11
CA THR A 31 -7.82 -9.24 -6.64
C THR A 31 -8.90 -9.04 -7.70
N SER A 32 -9.94 -9.87 -7.67
CA SER A 32 -11.14 -9.74 -8.51
C SER A 32 -11.84 -8.39 -8.33
N TYR A 33 -11.94 -7.90 -7.09
CA TYR A 33 -12.49 -6.56 -6.79
C TYR A 33 -11.74 -5.45 -7.51
N GLY A 34 -10.41 -5.52 -7.57
CA GLY A 34 -9.60 -4.60 -8.35
C GLY A 34 -9.96 -4.62 -9.83
N GLY A 35 -10.25 -5.80 -10.40
CA GLY A 35 -10.71 -5.95 -11.77
C GLY A 35 -12.10 -5.36 -12.03
N GLU A 36 -13.04 -5.49 -11.09
CA GLU A 36 -14.39 -4.95 -11.24
C GLU A 36 -14.41 -3.43 -11.40
N ILE A 37 -13.53 -2.72 -10.68
CA ILE A 37 -13.41 -1.26 -10.76
C ILE A 37 -12.89 -0.82 -12.13
N LEU A 38 -12.24 -1.71 -12.87
CA LEU A 38 -11.62 -1.40 -14.16
C LEU A 38 -12.56 -1.56 -15.35
N LYS A 39 -13.80 -2.03 -15.17
CA LYS A 39 -14.77 -2.27 -16.26
C LYS A 39 -15.04 -1.05 -17.16
N ALA A 40 -14.84 0.16 -16.64
CA ALA A 40 -15.04 1.41 -17.38
C ALA A 40 -13.81 1.84 -18.22
N TYR A 41 -12.68 1.13 -18.11
CA TYR A 41 -11.41 1.46 -18.78
C TYR A 41 -11.16 0.56 -19.98
N LYS A 42 -10.29 1.00 -20.90
CA LYS A 42 -9.89 0.24 -22.09
C LYS A 42 -8.61 -0.54 -21.81
N TYR A 43 -8.62 -1.83 -22.09
CA TYR A 43 -7.47 -2.72 -22.00
C TYR A 43 -7.70 -3.95 -22.84
N LYS A 44 -6.61 -4.59 -23.26
CA LYS A 44 -6.65 -5.79 -24.11
C LYS A 44 -6.63 -7.08 -23.31
N LYS A 45 -5.97 -7.07 -22.13
CA LYS A 45 -5.86 -8.22 -21.23
C LYS A 45 -5.98 -7.78 -19.78
N LEU A 46 -6.59 -8.63 -18.95
CA LEU A 46 -6.71 -8.42 -17.51
C LEU A 46 -6.39 -9.70 -16.75
N ASN A 47 -5.46 -9.60 -15.82
CA ASN A 47 -5.24 -10.57 -14.76
C ASN A 47 -5.77 -10.00 -13.42
N THR A 48 -6.47 -10.83 -12.65
CA THR A 48 -7.03 -10.47 -11.34
C THR A 48 -6.57 -11.38 -10.20
N LYS A 49 -5.51 -12.16 -10.46
CA LYS A 49 -4.92 -13.08 -9.49
C LYS A 49 -3.51 -12.60 -9.12
N PRO A 50 -3.05 -12.85 -7.88
CA PRO A 50 -1.62 -12.70 -7.58
C PRO A 50 -0.81 -13.57 -8.53
N LEU A 51 0.34 -13.04 -8.99
CA LEU A 51 1.28 -13.79 -9.83
C LEU A 51 2.59 -13.94 -9.07
N ASN A 52 3.12 -15.16 -9.05
CA ASN A 52 4.50 -15.40 -8.68
C ASN A 52 5.47 -14.96 -9.80
N LYS A 53 6.79 -15.10 -9.58
CA LYS A 53 7.81 -14.67 -10.55
C LYS A 53 7.69 -15.38 -11.91
N GLU A 54 7.47 -16.69 -11.91
CA GLU A 54 7.36 -17.49 -13.13
C GLU A 54 6.09 -17.16 -13.91
N GLU A 55 4.96 -17.06 -13.21
CA GLU A 55 3.68 -16.67 -13.80
C GLU A 55 3.73 -15.27 -14.42
N LEU A 56 4.38 -14.32 -13.73
CA LEU A 56 4.60 -12.98 -14.26
C LEU A 56 5.47 -13.04 -15.53
N SER A 57 6.58 -13.78 -15.50
CA SER A 57 7.47 -13.93 -16.66
C SER A 57 6.74 -14.49 -17.88
N ASN A 58 6.00 -15.60 -17.70
CA ASN A 58 5.23 -16.22 -18.78
C ASN A 58 4.19 -15.25 -19.34
N MET A 59 3.45 -14.56 -18.47
CA MET A 59 2.44 -13.59 -18.89
C MET A 59 3.02 -12.44 -19.71
N LEU A 60 4.15 -11.86 -19.28
CA LEU A 60 4.79 -10.77 -20.01
C LEU A 60 5.35 -11.23 -21.37
N LYS A 61 5.93 -12.43 -21.41
CA LYS A 61 6.49 -13.03 -22.63
C LYS A 61 5.41 -13.38 -23.66
N GLU A 62 4.35 -14.07 -23.24
CA GLU A 62 3.23 -14.48 -24.10
C GLU A 62 2.52 -13.29 -24.75
N ASN A 63 2.44 -12.17 -24.04
CA ASN A 63 1.78 -10.96 -24.50
C ASN A 63 2.74 -9.96 -25.16
N GLN A 64 4.01 -10.34 -25.38
CA GLN A 64 5.02 -9.51 -26.05
C GLN A 64 5.11 -8.11 -25.42
N VAL A 65 5.16 -8.08 -24.09
CA VAL A 65 5.29 -6.84 -23.33
C VAL A 65 6.68 -6.26 -23.55
N ASN A 66 6.74 -4.94 -23.83
CA ASN A 66 8.00 -4.21 -24.00
C ASN A 66 8.22 -3.14 -22.91
N ILE A 67 7.15 -2.71 -22.24
CA ILE A 67 7.19 -1.78 -21.11
C ILE A 67 6.33 -2.33 -19.97
N LEU A 68 6.90 -2.43 -18.78
CA LEU A 68 6.20 -2.79 -17.54
C LEU A 68 6.16 -1.58 -16.60
N ILE A 69 4.95 -1.08 -16.35
CA ILE A 69 4.68 -0.03 -15.36
C ILE A 69 4.29 -0.70 -14.04
N ASP A 70 5.12 -0.55 -13.01
CA ASP A 70 4.81 -0.98 -11.66
C ASP A 70 4.20 0.17 -10.84
N ALA A 71 2.86 0.18 -10.74
CA ALA A 71 2.10 1.06 -9.85
C ALA A 71 1.54 0.31 -8.62
N SER A 72 2.22 -0.74 -8.17
CA SER A 72 1.90 -1.45 -6.93
C SER A 72 2.13 -0.58 -5.68
N HIS A 73 1.50 -0.95 -4.56
CA HIS A 73 1.64 -0.22 -3.30
C HIS A 73 3.12 -0.14 -2.84
N PRO A 74 3.61 0.97 -2.25
CA PRO A 74 5.01 1.09 -1.78
C PRO A 74 5.49 0.05 -0.74
N TYR A 75 4.59 -0.79 -0.24
CA TYR A 75 4.91 -1.88 0.71
C TYR A 75 4.77 -3.27 0.06
N ALA A 76 4.49 -3.34 -1.25
CA ALA A 76 4.34 -4.57 -2.01
C ALA A 76 5.70 -5.06 -2.52
N LEU A 77 6.66 -5.24 -1.60
CA LEU A 77 8.07 -5.49 -1.93
C LEU A 77 8.30 -6.71 -2.83
N GLU A 78 7.51 -7.76 -2.65
CA GLU A 78 7.63 -9.00 -3.41
C GLU A 78 7.21 -8.83 -4.87
N VAL A 79 6.09 -8.15 -5.14
CA VAL A 79 5.64 -7.93 -6.54
C VAL A 79 6.61 -7.01 -7.26
N THR A 80 7.09 -5.96 -6.59
CA THR A 80 8.10 -5.05 -7.13
C THR A 80 9.42 -5.76 -7.39
N LYS A 81 9.87 -6.65 -6.48
CA LYS A 81 11.07 -7.46 -6.69
C LYS A 81 10.92 -8.36 -7.92
N ASN A 82 9.82 -9.10 -8.01
CA ASN A 82 9.56 -10.00 -9.13
C ASN A 82 9.46 -9.24 -10.45
N ALA A 83 8.75 -8.11 -10.48
CA ALA A 83 8.62 -7.27 -11.66
C ALA A 83 9.98 -6.78 -12.17
N ARG A 84 10.85 -6.31 -11.28
CA ARG A 84 12.21 -5.88 -11.67
C ARG A 84 13.07 -7.01 -12.22
N GLU A 85 13.09 -8.14 -11.53
CA GLU A 85 13.90 -9.29 -11.95
C GLU A 85 13.42 -9.82 -13.31
N VAL A 86 12.11 -10.01 -13.48
CA VAL A 86 11.52 -10.47 -14.73
C VAL A 86 11.73 -9.47 -15.86
N SER A 87 11.55 -8.17 -15.61
CA SER A 87 11.81 -7.15 -16.63
C SER A 87 13.26 -7.18 -17.10
N LYS A 88 14.21 -7.34 -16.18
CA LYS A 88 15.62 -7.50 -16.52
C LYS A 88 15.87 -8.77 -17.34
N ASP A 89 15.33 -9.91 -16.92
CA ASP A 89 15.51 -11.21 -17.57
C ASP A 89 14.91 -11.22 -19.00
N LEU A 90 13.83 -10.48 -19.23
CA LEU A 90 13.13 -10.37 -20.50
C LEU A 90 13.52 -9.14 -21.34
N ASN A 91 14.46 -8.32 -20.87
CA ASN A 91 14.84 -7.05 -21.50
C ASN A 91 13.64 -6.12 -21.77
N ILE A 92 12.75 -6.00 -20.78
CA ILE A 92 11.56 -5.13 -20.78
C ILE A 92 11.91 -3.83 -20.05
N GLU A 93 11.48 -2.70 -20.59
CA GLU A 93 11.60 -1.41 -19.90
C GLU A 93 10.77 -1.43 -18.61
N TYR A 94 11.42 -1.25 -17.46
CA TYR A 94 10.77 -1.23 -16.16
C TYR A 94 10.60 0.20 -15.66
N VAL A 95 9.36 0.61 -15.46
CA VAL A 95 9.00 1.96 -14.99
C VAL A 95 8.28 1.85 -13.65
N ARG A 96 8.86 2.43 -12.60
CA ARG A 96 8.23 2.48 -11.28
C ARG A 96 7.43 3.76 -11.11
N TYR A 97 6.16 3.64 -10.76
CA TYR A 97 5.43 4.73 -10.12
C TYR A 97 5.44 4.55 -8.61
N GLU A 98 5.99 5.51 -7.89
CA GLU A 98 5.92 5.54 -6.44
C GLU A 98 5.48 6.93 -5.95
N ARG A 99 4.28 6.97 -5.38
CA ARG A 99 3.73 8.20 -4.80
C ARG A 99 4.63 8.77 -3.69
N PRO A 100 4.68 10.09 -3.50
CA PRO A 100 5.49 10.71 -2.46
C PRO A 100 5.10 10.28 -1.04
N SER A 101 6.03 10.47 -0.10
CA SER A 101 5.74 10.33 1.33
C SER A 101 4.80 11.43 1.81
N SER A 102 3.86 11.08 2.69
CA SER A 102 3.10 12.07 3.46
C SER A 102 3.50 12.12 4.93
N ALA A 103 4.44 11.27 5.36
CA ALA A 103 4.93 11.25 6.72
C ALA A 103 6.19 12.11 6.91
N GLU A 104 7.05 12.20 5.88
CA GLU A 104 8.34 12.91 5.95
C GLU A 104 8.22 14.38 6.40
N GLU A 105 7.11 15.06 6.10
CA GLU A 105 6.87 16.45 6.56
C GLU A 105 6.80 16.57 8.09
N PHE A 106 6.56 15.47 8.81
CA PHE A 106 6.43 15.43 10.27
C PHE A 106 7.66 14.86 10.99
N LYS A 107 8.77 14.60 10.28
CA LYS A 107 9.96 13.92 10.84
C LYS A 107 10.59 14.60 12.06
N GLU A 108 10.43 15.91 12.19
CA GLU A 108 10.98 16.69 13.31
C GLU A 108 10.05 16.69 14.54
N ASN A 109 8.84 16.14 14.45
CA ASN A 109 7.90 16.08 15.55
C ASN A 109 8.16 14.86 16.44
N LYS A 110 8.43 15.09 17.73
CA LYS A 110 8.76 14.03 18.71
C LYS A 110 7.66 12.98 18.95
N LYS A 111 6.39 13.29 18.62
CA LYS A 111 5.27 12.35 18.72
C LYS A 111 5.09 11.51 17.44
N VAL A 112 5.86 11.78 16.38
CA VAL A 112 5.88 10.99 15.15
C VAL A 112 7.15 10.17 15.12
N VAL A 113 7.04 8.89 15.47
CA VAL A 113 8.16 7.97 15.59
C VAL A 113 8.21 7.10 14.35
N PHE A 114 9.33 7.13 13.64
CA PHE A 114 9.54 6.29 12.46
C PHE A 114 10.28 5.02 12.82
N LEU A 115 9.72 3.88 12.44
CA LEU A 115 10.21 2.54 12.74
C LEU A 115 10.68 1.86 11.46
N GLU A 116 11.79 1.12 11.49
CA GLU A 116 12.30 0.43 10.30
C GLU A 116 11.46 -0.82 10.00
N ASP A 117 10.98 -1.50 11.04
CA ASP A 117 10.14 -2.69 10.92
C ASP A 117 9.16 -2.81 12.11
N TYR A 118 8.22 -3.74 12.03
CA TYR A 118 7.26 -4.02 13.08
C TYR A 118 7.91 -4.47 14.38
N LYS A 119 9.05 -5.18 14.32
CA LYS A 119 9.78 -5.61 15.53
C LYS A 119 10.20 -4.44 16.44
N ASP A 120 10.37 -3.25 15.87
CA ASP A 120 10.80 -2.06 16.60
C ASP A 120 9.65 -1.49 17.50
N LEU A 121 8.42 -2.00 17.33
CA LEU A 121 7.28 -1.64 18.17
C LEU A 121 7.50 -1.98 19.65
N ASN A 122 8.23 -3.06 19.95
CA ASN A 122 8.55 -3.46 21.33
C ASN A 122 9.26 -2.33 22.09
N GLU A 123 10.28 -1.73 21.48
CA GLU A 123 11.02 -0.64 22.11
C GLU A 123 10.22 0.66 22.09
N ALA A 124 9.53 0.96 20.97
CA ALA A 124 8.74 2.18 20.83
C ALA A 124 7.56 2.26 21.82
N LEU A 125 6.97 1.11 22.18
CA LEU A 125 5.81 1.01 23.08
C LEU A 125 6.17 0.71 24.53
N LYS A 126 7.45 0.41 24.83
CA LYS A 126 7.92 -0.03 26.16
C LYS A 126 7.44 0.82 27.33
N ASN A 127 7.34 2.14 27.14
CA ASN A 127 6.92 3.09 28.16
C ASN A 127 5.51 3.67 27.92
N ILE A 128 4.78 3.17 26.93
CA ILE A 128 3.44 3.63 26.56
C ILE A 128 2.43 2.61 27.10
N LYS A 129 1.73 2.96 28.17
CA LYS A 129 0.65 2.14 28.74
C LYS A 129 -0.69 2.53 28.14
N GLY A 130 -1.54 1.56 27.83
CA GLY A 130 -2.90 1.79 27.31
C GLY A 130 -3.14 1.18 25.94
N ASN A 131 -4.23 1.58 25.30
CA ASN A 131 -4.68 0.97 24.04
C ASN A 131 -3.92 1.50 22.84
N ILE A 132 -3.75 0.67 21.81
CA ILE A 132 -3.03 1.01 20.57
C ILE A 132 -3.94 0.75 19.38
N LEU A 133 -4.05 1.71 18.47
CA LEU A 133 -4.77 1.51 17.21
C LEU A 133 -3.80 1.02 16.13
N ASN A 134 -4.00 -0.19 15.61
CA ASN A 134 -3.30 -0.64 14.42
C ASN A 134 -4.09 -0.30 13.16
N THR A 135 -3.55 0.61 12.36
CA THR A 135 -4.13 1.03 11.08
C THR A 135 -3.29 0.62 9.87
N SER A 136 -2.33 -0.29 10.07
CA SER A 136 -1.41 -0.79 9.04
C SER A 136 -1.98 -1.95 8.19
N GLY A 137 -3.23 -2.35 8.47
CA GLY A 137 -3.98 -3.42 7.81
C GLY A 137 -3.71 -4.81 8.40
N SER A 138 -4.26 -5.84 7.78
CA SER A 138 -4.19 -7.24 8.27
C SER A 138 -2.91 -7.99 7.85
N ARG A 139 -2.26 -7.59 6.76
CA ARG A 139 -1.15 -8.36 6.14
C ARG A 139 0.05 -8.64 7.06
N ASN A 140 0.35 -7.76 8.00
CA ASN A 140 1.45 -7.92 8.96
C ASN A 140 0.92 -7.97 10.40
N MET A 141 -0.32 -8.42 10.58
CA MET A 141 -0.96 -8.48 11.89
C MET A 141 -0.31 -9.55 12.76
N ASP A 142 -0.02 -10.71 12.17
CA ASP A 142 0.81 -11.78 12.71
C ASP A 142 2.09 -11.22 13.38
N LYS A 143 2.85 -10.39 12.66
CA LYS A 143 4.08 -9.78 13.17
C LYS A 143 3.89 -8.90 14.38
N ILE A 144 2.72 -8.29 14.54
CA ILE A 144 2.40 -7.47 15.71
C ILE A 144 2.00 -8.37 16.88
N LEU A 145 1.17 -9.37 16.63
CA LEU A 145 0.71 -10.32 17.64
C LEU A 145 1.86 -11.15 18.22
N ASP A 146 2.82 -11.55 17.38
CA ASP A 146 4.02 -12.30 17.77
C ASP A 146 4.93 -11.54 18.75
N LEU A 147 4.84 -10.21 18.80
CA LEU A 147 5.61 -9.39 19.75
C LEU A 147 5.10 -9.54 21.18
N LYS A 148 3.87 -10.03 21.37
CA LYS A 148 3.23 -10.18 22.69
C LYS A 148 3.30 -8.90 23.53
N LEU A 149 2.99 -7.78 22.88
CA LEU A 149 2.94 -6.46 23.52
C LEU A 149 1.95 -6.48 24.70
N GLU A 150 2.29 -5.80 25.80
CA GLU A 150 1.41 -5.68 26.97
C GLU A 150 0.15 -4.87 26.67
N ASN A 151 0.21 -4.02 25.64
CA ASN A 151 -0.90 -3.19 25.22
C ASN A 151 -2.03 -4.01 24.58
N ARG A 152 -3.27 -3.60 24.86
CA ARG A 152 -4.41 -4.00 24.03
C ARG A 152 -4.32 -3.31 22.67
N ILE A 153 -4.45 -4.08 21.59
CA ILE A 153 -4.33 -3.56 20.22
C ILE A 153 -5.66 -3.72 19.51
N ILE A 154 -6.18 -2.62 18.97
CA ILE A 154 -7.39 -2.60 18.17
C ILE A 154 -7.00 -2.51 16.70
N HIS A 155 -7.36 -3.53 15.94
CA HIS A 155 -6.96 -3.73 14.56
C HIS A 155 -8.01 -3.20 13.59
N ARG A 156 -7.63 -2.18 12.80
CA ARG A 156 -8.46 -1.67 11.71
C ARG A 156 -8.14 -2.39 10.42
N VAL A 157 -9.12 -3.10 9.88
CA VAL A 157 -8.99 -3.96 8.70
C VAL A 157 -10.08 -3.70 7.67
N LEU A 158 -9.86 -4.19 6.44
CA LEU A 158 -10.90 -4.13 5.41
C LEU A 158 -12.07 -5.06 5.77
N PRO A 159 -13.32 -4.66 5.50
CA PRO A 159 -14.51 -5.45 5.79
C PRO A 159 -14.73 -6.52 4.71
N SER A 160 -13.75 -7.43 4.52
CA SER A 160 -13.91 -8.58 3.64
C SER A 160 -13.93 -9.87 4.44
N VAL A 161 -14.73 -10.85 4.00
CA VAL A 161 -14.92 -12.13 4.67
C VAL A 161 -13.57 -12.80 4.96
N LYS A 162 -12.73 -12.95 3.92
CA LYS A 162 -11.39 -13.54 4.06
C LYS A 162 -10.52 -12.81 5.10
N VAL A 163 -10.52 -11.48 5.11
CA VAL A 163 -9.70 -10.72 6.06
C VAL A 163 -10.19 -10.91 7.49
N LEU A 164 -11.51 -10.98 7.71
CA LEU A 164 -12.08 -11.24 9.03
C LEU A 164 -11.78 -12.66 9.50
N GLU A 165 -11.92 -13.66 8.63
CA GLU A 165 -11.53 -15.06 8.89
C GLU A 165 -10.05 -15.15 9.28
N ASP A 166 -9.16 -14.52 8.51
CA ASP A 166 -7.72 -14.47 8.80
C ASP A 166 -7.46 -13.87 10.19
N CYS A 167 -8.17 -12.80 10.58
CA CYS A 167 -8.02 -12.19 11.89
C CYS A 167 -8.48 -13.11 13.03
N PHE A 168 -9.61 -13.80 12.87
CA PHE A 168 -10.11 -14.73 13.88
C PHE A 168 -9.22 -15.97 14.03
N ASN A 169 -8.66 -16.48 12.93
CA ASN A 169 -7.70 -17.58 12.94
C ASN A 169 -6.40 -17.20 13.67
N LEU A 170 -6.02 -15.92 13.64
CA LEU A 170 -4.90 -15.37 14.43
C LEU A 170 -5.27 -15.10 15.90
N GLY A 171 -6.49 -15.39 16.33
CA GLY A 171 -6.96 -15.22 17.70
C GLY A 171 -7.36 -13.79 18.08
N VAL A 172 -7.56 -12.90 17.09
CA VAL A 172 -8.02 -11.53 17.36
C VAL A 172 -9.47 -11.57 17.83
N LYS A 173 -9.76 -10.91 18.95
CA LYS A 173 -11.11 -10.82 19.50
C LYS A 173 -11.97 -9.85 18.71
N VAL A 174 -13.28 -10.09 18.68
CA VAL A 174 -14.26 -9.22 18.03
C VAL A 174 -14.20 -7.78 18.59
N GLU A 175 -14.02 -7.63 19.90
CA GLU A 175 -13.89 -6.33 20.58
C GLU A 175 -12.62 -5.55 20.21
N ASP A 176 -11.64 -6.21 19.59
CA ASP A 176 -10.34 -5.64 19.19
C ASP A 176 -10.28 -5.41 17.67
N LEU A 177 -11.43 -5.45 16.98
CA LEU A 177 -11.47 -5.43 15.52
C LEU A 177 -12.41 -4.35 14.99
N MET A 178 -11.88 -3.50 14.10
CA MET A 178 -12.61 -2.44 13.43
C MET A 178 -12.60 -2.69 11.91
N ALA A 179 -13.71 -3.20 11.38
CA ALA A 179 -13.86 -3.51 9.97
C ALA A 179 -14.43 -2.29 9.20
N ILE A 180 -13.57 -1.53 8.51
CA ILE A 180 -13.98 -0.32 7.78
C ILE A 180 -13.06 -0.06 6.58
N LYS A 181 -13.66 0.33 5.45
CA LYS A 181 -12.92 0.72 4.24
C LYS A 181 -12.55 2.21 4.32
N GLY A 182 -11.25 2.50 4.19
CA GLY A 182 -10.74 3.88 4.07
C GLY A 182 -10.65 4.40 2.63
N PRO A 183 -10.07 5.59 2.42
CA PRO A 183 -9.41 6.45 3.42
C PRO A 183 -10.39 7.04 4.46
N ILE A 184 -9.90 7.38 5.64
CA ILE A 184 -10.70 7.89 6.77
C ILE A 184 -10.24 9.29 7.12
N SER A 185 -11.19 10.21 7.33
CA SER A 185 -10.92 11.60 7.66
C SER A 185 -10.17 11.76 8.99
N LYS A 186 -9.50 12.89 9.16
CA LYS A 186 -8.84 13.26 10.43
C LYS A 186 -9.82 13.18 11.61
N GLU A 187 -11.03 13.73 11.46
CA GLU A 187 -12.02 13.77 12.54
C GLU A 187 -12.52 12.39 12.95
N LEU A 188 -12.73 11.48 11.98
CA LEU A 188 -13.13 10.12 12.33
C LEU A 188 -11.97 9.33 12.95
N ASN A 189 -10.72 9.57 12.55
CA ASN A 189 -9.56 9.01 13.27
C ASN A 189 -9.50 9.54 14.72
N LYS A 190 -9.78 10.83 14.95
CA LYS A 190 -9.84 11.41 16.31
C LYS A 190 -10.96 10.78 17.15
N ALA A 191 -12.12 10.52 16.55
CA ALA A 191 -13.22 9.81 17.22
C ALA A 191 -12.76 8.41 17.67
N PHE A 192 -12.13 7.64 16.78
CA PHE A 192 -11.58 6.33 17.16
C PHE A 192 -10.51 6.41 18.24
N ILE A 193 -9.62 7.40 18.19
CA ILE A 193 -8.60 7.59 19.22
C ILE A 193 -9.26 7.82 20.59
N LYS A 194 -10.31 8.64 20.65
CA LYS A 194 -11.03 8.96 21.89
C LYS A 194 -11.85 7.78 22.40
N ASP A 195 -12.63 7.14 21.54
CA ASP A 195 -13.54 6.05 21.93
C ASP A 195 -12.78 4.83 22.46
N TYR A 196 -11.60 4.56 21.90
CA TYR A 196 -10.73 3.48 22.35
C TYR A 196 -9.69 3.92 23.38
N ASP A 197 -9.69 5.16 23.86
CA ASP A 197 -8.65 5.74 24.73
C ASP A 197 -7.21 5.39 24.28
N ALA A 198 -6.96 5.52 22.97
CA ALA A 198 -5.71 5.09 22.38
C ALA A 198 -4.56 6.02 22.78
N LYS A 199 -3.36 5.46 22.99
CA LYS A 199 -2.13 6.21 23.33
C LYS A 199 -1.09 6.20 22.22
N ALA A 200 -1.24 5.31 21.25
CA ALA A 200 -0.52 5.37 20.00
C ALA A 200 -1.33 4.79 18.85
N LEU A 201 -0.93 5.15 17.63
CA LEU A 201 -1.49 4.66 16.39
C LEU A 201 -0.37 4.14 15.50
N ILE A 202 -0.41 2.86 15.15
CA ILE A 202 0.50 2.22 14.21
C ILE A 202 -0.03 2.47 12.80
N LEU A 203 0.82 2.98 11.92
CA LEU A 203 0.46 3.27 10.54
C LEU A 203 1.62 2.98 9.58
N LYS A 204 1.26 2.81 8.31
CA LYS A 204 2.20 2.86 7.19
C LYS A 204 2.11 4.24 6.57
N ASP A 205 3.24 4.73 6.06
CA ASP A 205 3.24 5.86 5.15
C ASP A 205 2.72 5.40 3.78
N SER A 206 1.40 5.37 3.65
CA SER A 206 0.72 5.00 2.42
C SER A 206 0.43 6.23 1.55
N GLY A 207 1.20 7.30 1.69
CA GLY A 207 1.04 8.53 0.91
C GLY A 207 -0.32 9.22 1.13
N PRO A 208 -0.67 10.17 0.25
CA PRO A 208 -1.89 10.97 0.37
C PRO A 208 -3.17 10.12 0.28
N GLN A 209 -3.24 9.25 -0.72
CA GLN A 209 -4.40 8.42 -1.03
C GLN A 209 -4.64 7.35 0.05
N GLY A 210 -3.62 7.01 0.84
CA GLY A 210 -3.73 6.13 2.01
C GLY A 210 -4.20 6.83 3.28
N GLY A 211 -4.47 8.13 3.25
CA GLY A 211 -4.89 8.92 4.40
C GLY A 211 -3.82 9.06 5.48
N THR A 212 -2.55 9.05 5.10
CA THR A 212 -1.42 9.05 6.05
C THR A 212 -1.37 10.34 6.86
N LYS A 213 -1.55 11.48 6.18
CA LYS A 213 -1.53 12.81 6.80
C LYS A 213 -2.65 12.96 7.82
N GLU A 214 -3.86 12.52 7.48
CA GLU A 214 -5.04 12.56 8.33
C GLU A 214 -4.84 11.77 9.63
N LYS A 215 -4.18 10.60 9.55
CA LYS A 215 -3.86 9.80 10.74
C LYS A 215 -2.83 10.50 11.63
N ILE A 216 -1.76 11.03 11.05
CA ILE A 216 -0.71 11.73 11.81
C ILE A 216 -1.29 12.97 12.49
N LEU A 217 -2.02 13.81 11.74
CA LEU A 217 -2.68 15.00 12.29
C LEU A 217 -3.67 14.65 13.41
N ALA A 218 -4.44 13.56 13.26
CA ALA A 218 -5.32 13.08 14.33
C ALA A 218 -4.55 12.69 15.59
N CYS A 219 -3.38 12.03 15.44
CA CYS A 219 -2.52 11.69 16.57
C CYS A 219 -2.01 12.94 17.29
N LEU A 220 -1.51 13.91 16.53
CA LEU A 220 -0.97 15.15 17.07
C LEU A 220 -2.04 15.99 17.80
N GLU A 221 -3.25 16.10 17.23
CA GLU A 221 -4.36 16.82 17.88
C GLU A 221 -4.92 16.11 19.13
N CYS A 222 -4.76 14.79 19.22
CA CYS A 222 -5.12 14.01 20.40
C CYS A 222 -3.96 13.82 21.38
N ASP A 223 -2.78 14.39 21.11
CA ASP A 223 -1.54 14.23 21.88
C ASP A 223 -1.07 12.77 22.09
N ILE A 224 -1.29 11.92 21.09
CA ILE A 224 -0.86 10.51 21.09
C ILE A 224 0.30 10.28 20.11
N TYR A 225 0.98 9.14 20.23
CA TYR A 225 2.10 8.81 19.34
C TYR A 225 1.60 8.27 17.99
N ALA A 226 2.19 8.77 16.89
CA ALA A 226 2.07 8.17 15.57
C ALA A 226 3.30 7.30 15.29
N LEU A 227 3.12 5.98 15.22
CA LEU A 227 4.20 5.00 14.99
C LEU A 227 4.21 4.60 13.51
N VAL A 228 5.02 5.30 12.72
CA VAL A 228 5.08 5.16 11.26
C VAL A 228 6.08 4.06 10.90
N ILE A 229 5.60 2.93 10.39
CA ILE A 229 6.48 1.91 9.78
C ILE A 229 7.02 2.49 8.47
N LYS A 230 8.33 2.64 8.32
CA LYS A 230 8.98 3.21 7.15
C LYS A 230 8.76 2.36 5.90
N ARG A 231 8.81 3.02 4.75
CA ARG A 231 8.93 2.35 3.45
C ARG A 231 10.36 1.86 3.30
N LYS A 232 10.55 0.68 2.71
CA LYS A 232 11.90 0.27 2.31
C LYS A 232 12.32 1.12 1.11
N LYS A 233 13.45 1.82 1.23
CA LYS A 233 14.02 2.55 0.10
C LYS A 233 14.61 1.55 -0.88
N ILE A 234 14.17 1.63 -2.13
CA ILE A 234 14.68 0.85 -3.25
C ILE A 234 15.10 1.85 -4.31
N ASN A 235 16.32 1.71 -4.83
CA ASN A 235 16.77 2.51 -5.96
C ASN A 235 16.27 1.86 -7.24
N TYR A 236 15.48 2.61 -8.02
CA TYR A 236 15.01 2.21 -9.33
C TYR A 236 15.74 3.02 -10.41
N GLU A 237 15.96 2.42 -11.58
CA GLU A 237 16.58 3.11 -12.71
C GLU A 237 15.65 4.18 -13.29
N ARG A 238 14.34 3.90 -13.36
CA ARG A 238 13.31 4.86 -13.77
C ARG A 238 12.15 4.85 -12.78
N GLU A 239 12.10 5.91 -11.96
CA GLU A 239 11.07 6.15 -10.97
C GLU A 239 10.39 7.49 -11.23
N PHE A 240 9.06 7.50 -11.10
CA PHE A 240 8.24 8.69 -11.18
C PHE A 240 7.38 8.80 -9.92
N ASN A 241 7.29 10.02 -9.39
CA ASN A 241 6.41 10.37 -8.28
C ASN A 241 5.21 11.23 -8.71
N ASN A 242 5.17 11.61 -9.99
CA ASN A 242 4.10 12.35 -10.64
C ASN A 242 3.56 11.51 -11.82
N ILE A 243 2.23 11.50 -11.95
CA ILE A 243 1.54 10.61 -12.91
C ILE A 243 1.65 11.17 -14.31
N GLU A 244 1.54 12.49 -14.48
CA GLU A 244 1.63 13.16 -15.76
C GLU A 244 2.99 12.96 -16.41
N THR A 245 4.09 13.18 -15.67
CA THR A 245 5.45 12.99 -16.18
C THR A 245 5.75 11.53 -16.52
N LEU A 246 5.21 10.57 -15.76
CA LEU A 246 5.28 9.15 -16.11
C LEU A 246 4.61 8.91 -17.46
N VAL A 247 3.38 9.39 -17.63
CA VAL A 247 2.60 9.12 -18.84
C VAL A 247 3.20 9.81 -20.06
N GLU A 248 3.71 11.03 -19.94
CA GLU A 248 4.46 11.73 -20.98
C GLU A 248 5.68 10.92 -21.42
N TYR A 249 6.43 10.40 -20.45
CA TYR A 249 7.58 9.55 -20.71
C TYR A 249 7.18 8.27 -21.46
N ILE A 250 6.13 7.57 -21.02
CA ILE A 250 5.61 6.38 -21.73
C ILE A 250 5.19 6.73 -23.16
N ASN A 251 4.49 7.86 -23.35
CA ASN A 251 4.06 8.31 -24.66
C ASN A 251 5.24 8.59 -25.60
N SER A 252 6.36 9.10 -25.09
CA SER A 252 7.59 9.33 -25.86
C SER A 252 8.35 8.06 -26.26
N MET A 253 8.04 6.90 -25.66
CA MET A 253 8.67 5.62 -26.01
C MET A 253 7.93 4.86 -27.10
N ILE A 254 6.65 5.15 -27.29
CA ILE A 254 5.77 4.43 -28.23
C ILE A 254 5.50 5.21 -29.51
N ASN A 255 5.80 6.53 -29.53
CA ASN A 255 5.72 7.41 -30.69
C ASN A 255 7.12 7.90 -31.05
#